data_AF-A0A953YND8-F1
#
_entry.id   AF-A0A953YND8-F1
#
_cell.length_a   1.000
_cell.length_b   1.000
_cell.length_c   1.000
_cell.angle_alpha   90.00
_cell.angle_beta   90.00
_cell.angle_gamma   90.00
#
_symmetry.space_group_name_H-M   'P 1'
#
loop_
_entity.id
_entity.type
_entity.pdbx_description
1 polymer ?
#
loop_
_entity_poly.entity_id
_entity_poly.type
_entity_poly.pdbx_seq_one_letter_code
_entity_poly.pdbx_strand_id
1 'polypeptide(L)'
;IGRIALAVAGWMRYAAGVDEAGGPIAVQDPLADTLKQRAAPVLGDAEAMAKALLGVTQVFGSDLAAAPGFVEPVVAALKAILAGGARAAVEAAAKL
;
A
#
# COMPACT_ATOMS: atom_id res chain seq x y z
N ILE A 1 13.40 6.57 5.90
CA ILE A 1 12.43 6.13 4.86
C ILE A 1 10.96 6.20 5.30
N GLY A 2 10.63 6.36 6.59
CA GLY A 2 9.25 6.26 7.10
C GLY A 2 8.17 7.06 6.33
N ARG A 3 8.44 8.31 5.96
CA ARG A 3 7.48 9.12 5.17
C ARG A 3 7.32 8.65 3.72
N ILE A 4 8.39 8.13 3.11
CA ILE A 4 8.34 7.52 1.77
C ILE A 4 7.56 6.20 1.84
N ALA A 5 7.82 5.38 2.87
CA ALA A 5 7.08 4.14 3.08
C ALA A 5 5.59 4.39 3.30
N LEU A 6 5.22 5.46 4.00
CA LEU A 6 3.83 5.90 4.13
C LEU A 6 3.21 6.30 2.79
N ALA A 7 3.93 7.04 1.95
CA ALA A 7 3.45 7.39 0.61
C ALA A 7 3.21 6.13 -0.25
N VAL A 8 4.13 5.16 -0.21
CA VAL A 8 3.99 3.88 -0.92
C VAL A 8 2.79 3.08 -0.37
N ALA A 9 2.63 3.01 0.95
CA ALA A 9 1.48 2.36 1.58
C ALA A 9 0.14 3.01 1.19
N GLY A 10 0.10 4.35 1.11
CA GLY A 10 -1.05 5.09 0.61
C GLY A 10 -1.37 4.77 -0.84
N TRP A 11 -0.36 4.72 -1.71
CA TRP A 11 -0.52 4.29 -3.10
C TRP A 11 -1.04 2.85 -3.20
N MET A 12 -0.52 1.93 -2.40
CA MET A 12 -0.99 0.54 -2.36
C MET A 12 -2.47 0.45 -1.96
N ARG A 13 -2.88 1.22 -0.95
CA ARG A 13 -4.27 1.29 -0.50
C ARG A 13 -5.21 1.86 -1.57
N TYR A 14 -4.75 2.86 -2.32
CA TYR A 14 -5.47 3.45 -3.46
C TYR A 14 -5.56 2.46 -4.64
N ALA A 15 -4.45 1.81 -4.98
CA ALA A 15 -4.34 0.86 -6.09
C ALA A 15 -5.24 -0.38 -5.91
N ALA A 16 -5.64 -0.70 -4.68
CA ALA A 16 -6.64 -1.71 -4.38
C ALA A 16 -8.04 -1.39 -4.95
N GLY A 17 -8.29 -0.12 -5.33
CA GLY A 17 -9.50 0.28 -6.05
C GLY A 17 -10.76 0.34 -5.19
N VAL A 18 -10.62 0.41 -3.87
CA VAL A 18 -11.71 0.51 -2.89
C VAL A 18 -11.32 1.60 -1.90
N ASP A 19 -12.24 2.47 -1.46
CA ASP A 19 -11.97 3.51 -0.46
C ASP A 19 -12.10 2.97 0.98
N GLU A 20 -11.93 3.83 1.97
CA GLU A 20 -12.02 3.46 3.40
C GLU A 20 -13.45 3.11 3.86
N ALA A 21 -14.48 3.54 3.10
CA ALA A 21 -15.88 3.21 3.35
C ALA A 21 -16.36 1.96 2.57
N GLY A 22 -15.47 1.32 1.80
CA GLY A 22 -15.81 0.17 0.96
C GLY A 22 -16.36 0.54 -0.42
N GLY A 23 -16.39 1.83 -0.77
CA GLY A 23 -16.80 2.33 -2.08
C GLY A 23 -15.74 2.11 -3.16
N PRO A 24 -16.11 2.01 -4.45
CA PRO A 24 -15.14 1.82 -5.52
C PRO A 24 -14.33 3.10 -5.78
N ILE A 25 -13.02 2.92 -6.03
CA ILE A 25 -12.15 3.97 -6.55
C ILE A 25 -11.84 3.68 -8.02
N ALA A 26 -12.07 4.66 -8.90
CA ALA A 26 -11.63 4.62 -10.29
C ALA A 26 -10.13 4.95 -10.40
N VAL A 27 -9.29 3.92 -10.29
CA VAL A 27 -7.83 4.05 -10.36
C VAL A 27 -7.41 4.47 -11.78
N GLN A 28 -6.74 5.62 -11.90
CA GLN A 28 -6.25 6.16 -13.17
C GLN A 28 -4.81 5.71 -13.42
N ASP A 29 -4.63 4.43 -13.76
CA ASP A 29 -3.32 3.81 -13.96
C ASP A 29 -3.40 2.75 -15.08
N PRO A 30 -2.45 2.70 -16.04
CA PRO A 30 -2.41 1.65 -17.06
C PRO A 30 -2.36 0.21 -16.50
N LEU A 31 -1.86 0.04 -15.28
CA LEU A 31 -1.77 -1.22 -14.56
C LEU A 31 -2.94 -1.44 -13.58
N ALA A 32 -3.95 -0.55 -13.55
CA ALA A 32 -5.04 -0.58 -12.58
C ALA A 32 -5.68 -1.97 -12.41
N ASP A 33 -6.00 -2.66 -13.51
CA ASP A 33 -6.59 -4.00 -13.46
C ASP A 33 -5.64 -5.02 -12.80
N THR A 34 -4.35 -4.98 -13.13
CA THR A 34 -3.35 -5.88 -12.55
C THR A 34 -3.18 -5.62 -11.05
N LEU A 35 -3.09 -4.34 -10.65
CA LEU A 35 -2.95 -3.94 -9.25
C LEU A 35 -4.16 -4.35 -8.44
N LYS A 36 -5.36 -4.09 -8.95
CA LYS A 36 -6.62 -4.44 -8.32
C LYS A 36 -6.78 -5.96 -8.18
N GLN A 37 -6.48 -6.74 -9.23
CA GLN A 37 -6.54 -8.21 -9.18
C GLN A 37 -5.60 -8.80 -8.12
N ARG A 38 -4.40 -8.22 -7.95
CA ARG A 38 -3.43 -8.67 -6.93
C ARG A 38 -3.85 -8.27 -5.52
N ALA A 39 -4.45 -7.09 -5.35
CA ALA A 39 -4.86 -6.58 -4.04
C ALA A 39 -6.19 -7.18 -3.54
N ALA A 40 -7.14 -7.47 -4.43
CA ALA A 40 -8.48 -7.97 -4.09
C ALA A 40 -8.52 -9.15 -3.11
N PRO A 41 -7.73 -10.24 -3.27
CA PRO A 41 -7.79 -11.40 -2.37
C PRO A 41 -7.19 -11.12 -0.98
N VAL A 42 -6.49 -10.01 -0.80
CA VAL A 42 -5.72 -9.66 0.41
C VAL A 42 -6.16 -8.33 1.01
N LEU A 43 -7.36 -7.85 0.64
CA LEU A 43 -7.94 -6.63 1.19
C LEU A 43 -8.03 -6.73 2.72
N GLY A 44 -7.50 -5.71 3.41
CA GLY A 44 -7.49 -5.65 4.87
C GLY A 44 -6.30 -6.35 5.54
N ASP A 45 -5.49 -7.12 4.81
CA ASP A 45 -4.24 -7.69 5.31
C ASP A 45 -3.05 -6.85 4.81
N ALA A 46 -2.47 -6.06 5.71
CA ALA A 46 -1.34 -5.17 5.40
C ALA A 46 -0.13 -5.92 4.84
N GLU A 47 0.20 -7.08 5.38
CA GLU A 47 1.40 -7.82 5.03
C GLU A 47 1.23 -8.54 3.69
N ALA A 48 0.08 -9.21 3.52
CA ALA A 48 -0.25 -9.87 2.28
C ALA A 48 -0.43 -8.86 1.13
N MET A 49 -1.02 -7.68 1.40
CA MET A 49 -1.16 -6.60 0.42
C MET A 49 0.19 -6.01 0.02
N ALA A 50 1.07 -5.72 0.98
CA ALA A 50 2.43 -5.26 0.68
C ALA A 50 3.15 -6.28 -0.21
N LYS A 51 3.13 -7.56 0.17
CA LYS A 51 3.77 -8.63 -0.59
C LYS A 51 3.20 -8.76 -2.00
N ALA A 52 1.87 -8.71 -2.15
CA ALA A 52 1.21 -8.85 -3.44
C ALA A 52 1.57 -7.72 -4.42
N LEU A 53 1.61 -6.48 -3.93
CA LEU A 53 1.86 -5.29 -4.74
C LEU A 53 3.34 -5.01 -4.96
N LEU A 54 4.21 -5.31 -3.99
CA LEU A 54 5.67 -5.27 -4.19
C LEU A 54 6.13 -6.30 -5.22
N GLY A 55 5.36 -7.38 -5.43
CA GLY A 55 5.59 -8.35 -6.50
C GLY A 55 5.31 -7.82 -7.91
N VAL A 56 4.83 -6.58 -8.07
CA VAL A 56 4.67 -5.93 -9.38
C VAL A 56 6.00 -5.34 -9.81
N THR A 57 6.79 -6.15 -10.50
CA THR A 57 8.17 -5.81 -10.90
C THR A 57 8.26 -4.62 -11.85
N GLN A 58 7.20 -4.33 -12.61
CA GLN A 58 7.13 -3.12 -13.45
C GLN A 58 7.17 -1.81 -12.64
N VAL A 59 6.80 -1.86 -11.36
CA VAL A 59 6.81 -0.69 -10.45
C VAL A 59 8.02 -0.75 -9.52
N PHE A 60 8.26 -1.91 -8.91
CA PHE A 60 9.23 -2.04 -7.81
C PHE A 60 10.54 -2.75 -8.17
N GLY A 61 10.71 -3.18 -9.43
CA GLY A 61 11.84 -4.01 -9.81
C GLY A 61 11.82 -5.39 -9.14
N SER A 62 12.97 -6.06 -9.10
CA SER A 62 13.12 -7.40 -8.51
C SER A 62 13.80 -7.40 -7.14
N ASP A 63 14.29 -6.25 -6.69
CA ASP A 63 15.13 -6.08 -5.50
C ASP A 63 14.34 -5.57 -4.28
N LEU A 64 13.44 -4.60 -4.47
CA LEU A 64 12.74 -3.94 -3.36
C LEU A 64 11.83 -4.89 -2.57
N ALA A 65 11.21 -5.87 -3.21
CA ALA A 65 10.39 -6.89 -2.53
C ALA A 65 11.22 -7.79 -1.59
N ALA A 66 12.54 -7.85 -1.78
CA ALA A 66 13.47 -8.63 -0.97
C ALA A 66 14.27 -7.77 0.02
N ALA A 67 14.00 -6.46 0.12
CA ALA A 67 14.72 -5.53 0.98
C ALA A 67 13.94 -5.26 2.29
N PRO A 68 14.29 -5.89 3.43
CA PRO A 68 13.50 -5.76 4.67
C PRO A 68 13.41 -4.31 5.16
N GLY A 69 14.49 -3.54 5.00
CA GLY A 69 14.52 -2.11 5.34
C GLY A 69 13.56 -1.22 4.52
N PHE A 70 12.96 -1.75 3.45
CA PHE A 70 11.88 -1.12 2.70
C PHE A 70 10.52 -1.78 2.96
N VAL A 71 10.48 -3.12 2.93
CA VAL A 71 9.25 -3.91 3.14
C VAL A 71 8.64 -3.63 4.51
N GLU A 72 9.42 -3.71 5.59
CA GLU A 72 8.90 -3.59 6.95
C GLU A 72 8.29 -2.20 7.22
N PRO A 73 8.94 -1.07 6.85
CA PRO A 73 8.29 0.24 6.96
C PRO A 73 7.00 0.38 6.16
N VAL A 74 6.92 -0.20 4.95
CA VAL A 74 5.71 -0.16 4.12
C VAL A 74 4.59 -0.96 4.76
N VAL A 75 4.88 -2.15 5.28
CA VAL A 75 3.92 -2.97 6.02
C VAL A 75 3.43 -2.24 7.26
N ALA A 76 4.33 -1.63 8.04
CA ALA A 76 3.97 -0.86 9.22
C ALA A 76 3.05 0.33 8.88
N ALA A 77 3.34 1.04 7.78
CA ALA A 77 2.51 2.14 7.32
C ALA A 77 1.13 1.65 6.80
N LEU A 78 1.08 0.53 6.07
CA LEU A 78 -0.20 -0.08 5.66
C LEU A 78 -1.04 -0.50 6.87
N LYS A 79 -0.42 -1.10 7.90
CA LYS A 79 -1.10 -1.43 9.16
C LYS A 79 -1.72 -0.18 9.80
N ALA A 80 -0.98 0.92 9.85
CA ALA A 80 -1.48 2.19 10.39
C ALA A 80 -2.68 2.73 9.57
N ILE A 81 -2.59 2.71 8.24
CA ILE A 81 -3.68 3.16 7.36
C ILE A 81 -4.92 2.27 7.51
N LEU A 82 -4.75 0.94 7.53
CA LEU A 82 -5.88 0.02 7.64
C LEU A 82 -6.57 0.08 9.00
N ALA A 83 -5.82 0.36 10.07
CA ALA A 83 -6.36 0.46 11.42
C ALA A 83 -7.03 1.82 11.72
N GLY A 84 -6.46 2.92 11.24
CA GLY A 84 -6.85 4.28 11.64
C GLY A 84 -7.23 5.23 10.50
N GLY A 85 -7.14 4.77 9.24
CA GLY A 85 -7.31 5.60 8.06
C GLY A 85 -6.06 6.40 7.69
N ALA A 86 -6.00 6.84 6.44
CA ALA A 86 -4.86 7.56 5.85
C ALA A 86 -4.58 8.87 6.58
N ARG A 87 -5.62 9.60 6.99
CA ARG A 87 -5.47 10.87 7.72
C ARG A 87 -4.73 10.68 9.04
N ALA A 88 -5.16 9.74 9.87
CA ALA A 88 -4.53 9.49 11.17
C ALA A 88 -3.08 9.02 11.00
N ALA A 89 -2.80 8.20 9.98
CA ALA A 89 -1.45 7.75 9.66
C ALA A 89 -0.51 8.91 9.27
N VAL A 90 -0.99 9.87 8.47
CA VAL A 90 -0.22 11.08 8.11
C VAL A 90 0.01 11.97 9.33
N GLU A 91 -1.01 12.21 10.15
CA GLU A 91 -0.87 13.01 11.37
C GLU A 91 0.13 12.39 12.36
N ALA A 92 0.15 11.07 12.49
CA ALA A 92 1.13 10.37 13.32
C ALA A 92 2.55 10.50 12.76
N ALA A 93 2.74 10.33 11.44
CA ALA A 93 4.04 10.43 10.80
C ALA A 93 4.62 11.85 10.74
N ALA A 94 3.77 12.88 10.86
CA ALA A 94 4.17 14.29 10.89
C ALA A 94 4.71 14.74 12.26
N LYS A 95 4.41 13.99 13.34
CA LYS A 95 4.88 14.28 14.71
C LYS A 95 6.27 13.72 15.02
N LEU A 96 6.86 13.00 14.06
CA LEU A 96 8.20 12.41 14.09
C LEU A 96 9.16 13.26 13.24
#